data_AF-A0A6M5J7W1-F1
#
_entry.id   AF-A0A6M5J7W1-F1
#
_cell.length_a   1.000
_cell.length_b   1.000
_cell.length_c   1.000
_cell.angle_alpha   90.00
_cell.angle_beta   90.00
_cell.angle_gamma   90.00
#
_symmetry.space_group_name_H-M   'P 1'
#
loop_
_entity.id
_entity.type
_entity.pdbx_description
1 polymer ?
#
loop_
_entity_poly.entity_id
_entity_poly.type
_entity_poly.pdbx_seq_one_letter_code
_entity_poly.pdbx_strand_id
1 'polypeptide(L)'
;MRKLIIAGLMAATLVPTIASAQNRELRHDRQDIREEQRDVNRAIRNGAPPHVVRDQQRDVREARREYREDWRDYRRGNPNVFRGPAYVGPRGYAYRPIAPGYRFDRLYYDRRYWIDPVRYRLPAAAYGRRWVRYGNDVVLVDVRTGRVVTVYNSFFF
;
A
#
# COMPACT_ATOMS: atom_id res chain seq x y z
N MET A 1 11.38 -35.51 49.31
CA MET A 1 12.22 -36.27 48.35
C MET A 1 11.27 -36.78 47.26
N ARG A 2 11.43 -36.54 45.97
CA ARG A 2 12.62 -36.44 45.11
C ARG A 2 12.40 -35.42 43.99
N LYS A 3 13.50 -34.79 43.58
CA LYS A 3 13.65 -33.98 42.38
C LYS A 3 13.76 -34.88 41.16
N LEU A 4 13.24 -34.45 40.01
CA LEU A 4 13.78 -34.80 38.70
C LEU A 4 13.86 -33.51 37.87
N ILE A 5 15.09 -33.10 37.60
CA ILE A 5 15.49 -32.11 36.61
C ILE A 5 15.80 -32.90 35.35
N ILE A 6 15.13 -32.63 34.23
CA ILE A 6 15.70 -32.82 32.89
C ILE A 6 15.24 -31.66 32.01
N ALA A 7 16.23 -30.97 31.45
CA ALA A 7 16.12 -29.86 30.54
C ALA A 7 15.59 -30.32 29.17
N GLY A 8 14.70 -29.53 28.59
CA GLY A 8 14.36 -29.56 27.18
C GLY A 8 14.61 -28.17 26.59
N LEU A 9 15.77 -28.00 25.96
CA LEU A 9 16.09 -26.89 25.08
C LEU A 9 15.05 -26.86 23.96
N MET A 10 13.97 -26.11 24.15
CA MET A 10 13.13 -25.64 23.05
C MET A 10 13.94 -24.57 22.33
N ALA A 11 14.65 -24.98 21.28
CA ALA A 11 15.13 -24.06 20.27
C ALA A 11 13.89 -23.34 19.70
N ALA A 12 13.62 -22.13 20.20
CA ALA A 12 12.65 -21.23 19.63
C ALA A 12 13.14 -20.86 18.24
N THR A 13 12.80 -21.68 17.24
CA THR A 13 12.81 -21.24 15.86
C THR A 13 11.80 -20.09 15.82
N LEU A 14 12.32 -18.87 15.72
CA LEU A 14 11.54 -17.66 15.56
C LEU A 14 10.83 -17.76 14.20
N VAL A 15 9.69 -18.44 14.17
CA VAL A 15 8.72 -18.30 13.09
C VAL A 15 8.05 -16.96 13.34
N PRO A 16 8.20 -15.94 12.48
CA PRO A 16 7.49 -14.69 12.64
C PRO A 16 6.01 -14.92 12.30
N THR A 17 5.24 -15.42 13.26
CA THR A 17 3.78 -15.60 13.17
C THR A 17 3.02 -14.27 13.16
N ILE A 18 3.71 -13.16 13.42
CA ILE A 18 3.16 -11.80 13.54
C ILE A 18 2.78 -11.20 12.16
N ALA A 19 3.35 -11.70 11.05
CA ALA A 19 3.11 -11.13 9.72
C ALA A 19 1.67 -11.33 9.19
N SER A 20 0.92 -12.30 9.74
CA SER A 20 -0.43 -12.62 9.27
C SER A 20 -1.50 -11.68 9.84
N ALA A 21 -1.35 -11.26 11.10
CA ALA A 21 -2.29 -10.35 11.78
C ALA A 21 -2.25 -8.95 11.16
N GLN A 22 -1.05 -8.39 10.99
CA GLN A 22 -0.83 -7.06 10.38
C GLN A 22 -1.33 -6.97 8.92
N ASN A 23 -1.33 -8.09 8.19
CA ASN A 23 -1.87 -8.13 6.82
C ASN A 23 -3.41 -8.12 6.80
N ARG A 24 -4.04 -8.73 7.81
CA ARG A 24 -5.50 -8.76 7.93
C ARG A 24 -6.04 -7.38 8.32
N GLU A 25 -5.35 -6.71 9.24
CA GLU A 25 -5.63 -5.35 9.69
C GLU A 25 -5.60 -4.35 8.52
N LEU A 26 -4.49 -4.25 7.79
CA LEU A 26 -4.39 -3.37 6.61
C LEU A 26 -5.41 -3.63 5.50
N ARG A 27 -5.98 -4.83 5.43
CA ARG A 27 -7.08 -5.14 4.51
C ARG A 27 -8.41 -4.68 5.07
N HIS A 28 -8.60 -4.81 6.39
CA HIS A 28 -9.75 -4.32 7.14
C HIS A 28 -9.85 -2.79 7.03
N ASP A 29 -8.82 -2.04 7.38
CA ASP A 29 -8.91 -0.56 7.39
C ASP A 29 -9.21 0.00 6.00
N ARG A 30 -8.75 -0.68 4.94
CA ARG A 30 -9.15 -0.32 3.57
C ARG A 30 -10.60 -0.57 3.26
N GLN A 31 -11.15 -1.64 3.79
CA GLN A 31 -12.56 -1.93 3.68
C GLN A 31 -13.34 -0.85 4.41
N ASP A 32 -12.93 -0.47 5.62
CA ASP A 32 -13.55 0.60 6.41
C ASP A 32 -13.53 1.94 5.67
N ILE A 33 -12.37 2.36 5.14
CA ILE A 33 -12.28 3.59 4.31
C ILE A 33 -13.29 3.57 3.15
N ARG A 34 -13.53 2.42 2.53
CA ARG A 34 -14.49 2.30 1.42
C ARG A 34 -15.93 2.36 1.90
N GLU A 35 -16.22 1.77 3.05
CA GLU A 35 -17.52 1.77 3.69
C GLU A 35 -17.88 3.20 4.12
N GLU A 36 -16.99 3.88 4.85
CA GLU A 36 -17.14 5.28 5.25
C GLU A 36 -17.36 6.20 4.03
N GLN A 37 -16.60 5.98 2.94
CA GLN A 37 -16.78 6.77 1.73
C GLN A 37 -18.14 6.53 1.06
N ARG A 38 -18.70 5.31 1.15
CA ARG A 38 -20.05 5.01 0.67
C ARG A 38 -21.10 5.69 1.52
N ASP A 39 -20.88 5.79 2.82
CA ASP A 39 -21.82 6.43 3.74
C ASP A 39 -21.87 7.95 3.54
N VAL A 40 -20.72 8.59 3.32
CA VAL A 40 -20.66 9.99 2.84
C VAL A 40 -21.48 10.15 1.56
N ASN A 41 -21.27 9.30 0.56
CA ASN A 41 -21.98 9.38 -0.72
C ASN A 41 -23.49 9.16 -0.55
N ARG A 42 -23.89 8.26 0.36
CA ARG A 42 -25.29 7.98 0.69
C ARG A 42 -25.95 9.17 1.37
N ALA A 43 -25.29 9.78 2.35
CA ALA A 43 -25.80 10.96 3.04
C ALA A 43 -25.97 12.14 2.09
N ILE A 44 -24.99 12.39 1.22
CA ILE A 44 -25.09 13.42 0.17
C ILE A 44 -26.28 13.13 -0.76
N ARG A 45 -26.39 11.89 -1.26
CA ARG A 45 -27.48 11.49 -2.16
C ARG A 45 -28.86 11.64 -1.53
N ASN A 46 -28.99 11.33 -0.25
CA ASN A 46 -30.24 11.41 0.49
C ASN A 46 -30.57 12.83 0.98
N GLY A 47 -29.73 13.83 0.66
CA GLY A 47 -29.94 15.21 1.09
C GLY A 47 -29.77 15.41 2.60
N ALA A 48 -28.88 14.64 3.23
CA ALA A 48 -28.60 14.77 4.66
C ALA A 48 -28.12 16.19 5.02
N PRO A 49 -28.39 16.66 6.25
CA PRO A 49 -27.92 17.96 6.70
C PRO A 49 -26.39 18.12 6.59
N PRO A 50 -25.87 19.35 6.36
CA PRO A 50 -24.44 19.58 6.19
C PRO A 50 -23.57 19.09 7.35
N HIS A 51 -24.06 19.09 8.59
CA HIS A 51 -23.29 18.61 9.74
C HIS A 51 -23.06 17.09 9.66
N VAL A 52 -24.08 16.30 9.32
CA VAL A 52 -23.97 14.84 9.15
C VAL A 52 -22.94 14.49 8.09
N VAL A 53 -22.97 15.18 6.95
CA VAL A 53 -22.00 14.95 5.86
C VAL A 53 -20.57 15.29 6.31
N ARG A 54 -20.39 16.36 7.10
CA ARG A 54 -19.07 16.74 7.63
C ARG A 54 -18.53 15.74 8.65
N ASP A 55 -19.40 15.18 9.47
CA ASP A 55 -19.04 14.18 10.47
C ASP A 55 -18.58 12.90 9.77
N GLN A 56 -19.33 12.38 8.80
CA GLN A 56 -18.89 11.23 8.01
C GLN A 56 -17.60 11.50 7.21
N GLN A 57 -17.39 12.73 6.74
CA GLN A 57 -16.12 13.12 6.13
C GLN A 57 -14.95 13.12 7.13
N ARG A 58 -15.23 13.33 8.42
CA ARG A 58 -14.24 13.19 9.50
C ARG A 58 -13.89 11.72 9.69
N ASP A 59 -14.88 10.84 9.71
CA ASP A 59 -14.68 9.39 9.85
C ASP A 59 -13.82 8.85 8.71
N VAL A 60 -14.10 9.24 7.46
CA VAL A 60 -13.24 8.92 6.30
C VAL A 60 -11.80 9.42 6.48
N ARG A 61 -11.61 10.61 7.05
CA ARG A 61 -10.26 11.16 7.28
C ARG A 61 -9.51 10.40 8.37
N GLU A 62 -10.21 9.99 9.43
CA GLU A 62 -9.67 9.21 10.54
C GLU A 62 -9.27 7.81 10.09
N ALA A 63 -10.16 7.08 9.44
CA ALA A 63 -9.86 5.76 8.87
C ALA A 63 -8.66 5.80 7.88
N ARG A 64 -8.55 6.88 7.08
CA ARG A 64 -7.38 7.09 6.19
C ARG A 64 -6.09 7.37 6.93
N ARG A 65 -6.18 7.98 8.11
CA ARG A 65 -5.02 8.28 8.95
C ARG A 65 -4.53 6.99 9.60
N GLU A 66 -5.41 6.22 10.23
CA GLU A 66 -5.12 4.92 10.84
C GLU A 66 -4.44 3.98 9.84
N TYR A 67 -5.09 3.75 8.69
CA TYR A 67 -4.50 2.94 7.62
C TYR A 67 -3.09 3.38 7.19
N ARG A 68 -2.81 4.69 7.20
CA ARG A 68 -1.48 5.22 6.84
C ARG A 68 -0.46 4.93 7.94
N GLU A 69 -0.86 5.04 9.20
CA GLU A 69 -0.03 4.73 10.36
C GLU A 69 0.30 3.24 10.36
N ASP A 70 -0.69 2.37 10.18
CA ASP A 70 -0.50 0.92 10.10
C ASP A 70 0.36 0.52 8.90
N TRP A 71 0.16 1.17 7.75
CA TRP A 71 0.96 0.90 6.56
C TRP A 71 2.42 1.30 6.77
N ARG A 72 2.66 2.41 7.49
CA ARG A 72 4.00 2.86 7.83
C ARG A 72 4.68 1.90 8.80
N ASP A 73 3.95 1.39 9.80
CA ASP A 73 4.47 0.43 10.76
C ASP A 73 4.73 -0.93 10.12
N TYR A 74 3.87 -1.39 9.21
CA TYR A 74 4.13 -2.57 8.38
C TYR A 74 5.42 -2.41 7.58
N ARG A 75 5.61 -1.26 6.91
CA ARG A 75 6.84 -0.99 6.15
C ARG A 75 8.08 -0.96 7.04
N ARG A 76 7.98 -0.39 8.24
CA ARG A 76 9.06 -0.37 9.24
C ARG A 76 9.40 -1.77 9.76
N GLY A 77 8.39 -2.59 10.03
CA GLY A 77 8.55 -3.96 10.54
C GLY A 77 8.98 -4.98 9.47
N ASN A 78 8.78 -4.67 8.19
CA ASN A 78 9.05 -5.58 7.07
C ASN A 78 10.05 -4.98 6.05
N PRO A 79 11.23 -4.45 6.47
CA PRO A 79 12.12 -3.72 5.58
C PRO A 79 12.62 -4.57 4.41
N ASN A 80 12.80 -5.88 4.62
CA ASN A 80 13.23 -6.82 3.59
C ASN A 80 12.24 -6.96 2.43
N VAL A 81 10.95 -6.64 2.63
CA VAL A 81 9.96 -6.64 1.55
C VAL A 81 10.19 -5.46 0.61
N PHE A 82 10.58 -4.31 1.15
CA PHE A 82 10.80 -3.06 0.41
C PHE A 82 12.24 -2.91 -0.07
N ARG A 83 13.16 -3.76 0.43
CA ARG A 83 14.52 -3.88 -0.08
C ARG A 83 14.51 -4.54 -1.46
N GLY A 84 14.59 -3.73 -2.50
CA GLY A 84 14.57 -4.19 -3.88
C GLY A 84 15.98 -4.32 -4.46
N PRO A 85 16.19 -5.14 -5.50
CA PRO A 85 17.40 -5.03 -6.31
C PRO A 85 17.49 -3.64 -6.94
N ALA A 86 18.69 -3.27 -7.39
CA ALA A 86 18.91 -2.04 -8.14
C ALA A 86 17.91 -1.93 -9.30
N TYR A 87 17.32 -0.74 -9.46
CA TYR A 87 16.37 -0.50 -10.52
C TYR A 87 17.07 -0.44 -11.88
N VAL A 88 16.62 -1.26 -12.83
CA VAL A 88 17.13 -1.27 -14.20
C VAL A 88 16.08 -0.69 -15.14
N GLY A 89 16.18 0.62 -15.38
CA GLY A 89 15.27 1.34 -16.27
C GLY A 89 15.41 0.98 -17.75
N PRO A 90 14.50 1.48 -18.59
CA PRO A 90 14.58 1.29 -20.04
C PRO A 90 15.83 1.98 -20.62
N ARG A 91 16.16 1.70 -21.89
CA ARG A 91 17.32 2.34 -22.55
C ARG A 91 17.17 3.88 -22.50
N GLY A 92 18.25 4.57 -22.11
CA GLY A 92 18.24 6.02 -21.93
C GLY A 92 17.61 6.49 -20.61
N TYR A 93 17.31 5.58 -19.69
CA TYR A 93 16.78 5.92 -18.37
C TYR A 93 17.72 6.87 -17.62
N ALA A 94 17.15 7.99 -17.22
CA ALA A 94 17.69 8.87 -16.20
C ALA A 94 16.57 9.18 -15.22
N TYR A 95 16.85 9.09 -13.93
CA TYR A 95 15.86 9.37 -12.91
C TYR A 95 15.45 10.85 -12.96
N ARG A 96 14.14 11.09 -12.91
CA ARG A 96 13.53 12.41 -12.78
C ARG A 96 12.32 12.30 -11.84
N PRO A 97 12.20 13.17 -10.83
CA PRO A 97 10.98 13.22 -10.02
C PRO A 97 9.75 13.47 -10.89
N ILE A 98 8.65 12.77 -10.60
CA ILE A 98 7.39 12.93 -11.33
C ILE A 98 6.24 13.19 -10.36
N ALA A 99 5.18 13.80 -10.86
CA ALA A 99 3.96 14.05 -10.12
C ALA A 99 2.76 13.34 -10.80
N PRO A 100 1.64 13.14 -10.07
CA PRO A 100 0.37 12.78 -10.71
C PRO A 100 0.06 13.68 -11.91
N GLY A 101 -0.43 13.09 -13.00
CA GLY A 101 -0.68 13.76 -14.28
C GLY A 101 0.44 13.63 -15.31
N TYR A 102 1.68 13.32 -14.88
CA TYR A 102 2.79 13.03 -15.78
C TYR A 102 2.45 11.88 -16.74
N ARG A 103 2.96 11.94 -17.98
CA ARG A 103 2.74 10.91 -18.99
C ARG A 103 4.05 10.20 -19.31
N PHE A 104 4.10 8.91 -19.00
CA PHE A 104 5.21 8.06 -19.37
C PHE A 104 5.16 7.63 -20.84
N ASP A 105 6.34 7.45 -21.43
CA ASP A 105 6.48 6.62 -22.61
C ASP A 105 6.24 5.15 -22.27
N ARG A 106 5.78 4.38 -23.28
CA ARG A 106 5.36 2.98 -23.12
C ARG A 106 6.39 2.09 -22.44
N LEU A 107 7.67 2.37 -22.69
CA LEU A 107 8.79 1.60 -22.15
C LEU A 107 8.89 1.64 -20.62
N TYR A 108 8.43 2.72 -19.98
CA TYR A 108 8.56 2.91 -18.54
C TYR A 108 7.49 2.17 -17.72
N TYR A 109 6.43 1.70 -18.36
CA TYR A 109 5.36 0.93 -17.71
C TYR A 109 5.11 -0.43 -18.39
N ASP A 110 6.14 -0.95 -19.05
CA ASP A 110 6.16 -2.33 -19.53
C ASP A 110 5.92 -3.32 -18.37
N ARG A 111 5.41 -4.51 -18.69
CA ARG A 111 5.06 -5.56 -17.71
C ARG A 111 6.20 -5.90 -16.76
N ARG A 112 7.47 -5.82 -17.21
CA ARG A 112 8.64 -6.06 -16.36
C ARG A 112 8.75 -5.12 -15.15
N TYR A 113 8.12 -3.96 -15.23
CA TYR A 113 8.11 -2.95 -14.17
C TYR A 113 6.87 -3.03 -13.29
N TRP A 114 5.91 -3.90 -13.62
CA TRP A 114 4.72 -4.08 -12.80
C TRP A 114 5.09 -4.75 -11.49
N ILE A 115 4.47 -4.29 -10.42
CA ILE A 115 4.62 -4.90 -9.10
C ILE A 115 3.30 -5.48 -8.62
N ASP A 116 3.38 -6.48 -7.74
CA ASP A 116 2.20 -7.01 -7.06
C ASP A 116 1.78 -6.04 -5.94
N PRO A 117 0.62 -5.35 -6.04
CA PRO A 117 0.17 -4.46 -4.99
C PRO A 117 -0.11 -5.17 -3.68
N VAL A 118 -0.49 -6.45 -3.69
CA VAL A 118 -0.85 -7.18 -2.48
C VAL A 118 0.38 -7.37 -1.60
N ARG A 119 1.51 -7.79 -2.19
CA ARG A 119 2.80 -7.92 -1.50
C ARG A 119 3.20 -6.66 -0.73
N TYR A 120 2.99 -5.49 -1.32
CA TYR A 120 3.42 -4.21 -0.75
C TYR A 120 2.33 -3.47 0.03
N ARG A 121 1.16 -4.10 0.21
CA ARG A 121 -0.01 -3.45 0.81
C ARG A 121 -0.25 -2.11 0.12
N LEU A 122 -0.36 -2.14 -1.21
CA LEU A 122 -0.88 -1.05 -2.04
C LEU A 122 -2.36 -1.28 -2.39
N PRO A 123 -3.15 -0.21 -2.58
CA PRO A 123 -4.54 -0.34 -3.02
C PRO A 123 -4.63 -1.18 -4.30
N ALA A 124 -5.70 -1.97 -4.43
CA ALA A 124 -5.97 -2.68 -5.67
C ALA A 124 -6.04 -1.68 -6.83
N ALA A 125 -5.31 -1.95 -7.90
CA ALA A 125 -5.35 -1.10 -9.08
C ALA A 125 -6.73 -1.26 -9.76
N ALA A 126 -7.39 -0.14 -10.07
CA ALA A 126 -8.62 -0.16 -10.85
C ALA A 126 -8.36 -0.75 -12.25
N TYR A 127 -9.43 -1.20 -12.93
CA TYR A 127 -9.33 -1.76 -14.27
C TYR A 127 -8.59 -0.81 -15.24
N GLY A 128 -7.62 -1.35 -15.99
CA GLY A 128 -6.77 -0.57 -16.88
C GLY A 128 -5.64 0.22 -16.20
N ARG A 129 -5.44 0.07 -14.88
CA ARG A 129 -4.32 0.67 -14.16
C ARG A 129 -3.38 -0.39 -13.62
N ARG A 130 -2.09 -0.04 -13.49
CA ARG A 130 -1.06 -0.92 -12.94
C ARG A 130 -0.12 -0.14 -12.04
N TRP A 131 0.27 -0.77 -10.94
CA TRP A 131 1.38 -0.29 -10.12
C TRP A 131 2.68 -0.67 -10.79
N VAL A 132 3.54 0.33 -10.98
CA VAL A 132 4.78 0.24 -11.75
C VAL A 132 5.91 0.79 -10.89
N ARG A 133 7.05 0.10 -10.88
CA ARG A 133 8.28 0.59 -10.25
C ARG A 133 9.01 1.54 -11.18
N TYR A 134 9.44 2.68 -10.65
CA TYR A 134 10.20 3.69 -11.36
C TYR A 134 11.32 4.20 -10.44
N GLY A 135 12.55 3.77 -10.67
CA GLY A 135 13.64 4.00 -9.73
C GLY A 135 13.35 3.37 -8.37
N ASN A 136 13.41 4.20 -7.33
CA ASN A 136 13.02 3.83 -5.97
C ASN A 136 11.55 4.15 -5.66
N ASP A 137 10.81 4.67 -6.62
CA ASP A 137 9.41 5.05 -6.45
C ASP A 137 8.49 3.94 -6.96
N VAL A 138 7.23 4.00 -6.51
CA VAL A 138 6.15 3.25 -7.13
C VAL A 138 5.04 4.19 -7.56
N VAL A 139 4.54 3.95 -8.76
CA VAL A 139 3.58 4.82 -9.44
C VAL A 139 2.41 4.01 -9.95
N LEU A 140 1.20 4.56 -9.83
CA LEU A 140 0.00 3.98 -10.43
C LEU A 140 -0.18 4.61 -11.81
N VAL A 141 -0.11 3.80 -12.87
CA VAL A 141 -0.21 4.26 -14.26
C VAL A 141 -1.48 3.73 -14.89
N ASP A 142 -2.21 4.59 -15.58
CA ASP A 142 -3.23 4.17 -16.53
C ASP A 142 -2.56 3.64 -17.80
N VAL A 143 -2.64 2.32 -18.03
CA VAL A 143 -1.84 1.65 -19.08
C VAL A 143 -2.35 1.94 -20.49
N ARG A 144 -3.53 2.52 -20.64
CA ARG A 144 -4.09 2.93 -21.93
C ARG A 144 -3.50 4.26 -22.38
N THR A 145 -3.23 5.16 -21.44
CA THR A 145 -2.82 6.54 -21.71
C THR A 145 -1.39 6.86 -21.30
N GLY A 146 -0.76 6.01 -20.47
CA GLY A 146 0.55 6.26 -19.85
C GLY A 146 0.51 7.31 -18.74
N ARG A 147 -0.68 7.80 -18.34
CA ARG A 147 -0.81 8.85 -17.32
C ARG A 147 -0.64 8.29 -15.92
N VAL A 148 0.17 8.98 -15.12
CA VAL A 148 0.37 8.72 -13.70
C VAL A 148 -0.81 9.25 -12.90
N VAL A 149 -1.40 8.40 -12.07
CA VAL A 149 -2.54 8.71 -11.19
C VAL A 149 -2.08 8.96 -9.76
N THR A 150 -1.08 8.22 -9.30
CA THR A 150 -0.58 8.28 -7.92
C THR A 150 0.92 7.99 -7.91
N VAL A 151 1.65 8.65 -7.02
CA VAL A 151 3.09 8.47 -6.82
C VAL A 151 3.37 8.27 -5.34
N TYR A 152 4.13 7.23 -5.01
CA TYR A 152 4.76 7.06 -3.71
C TYR A 152 6.28 7.11 -3.88
N ASN A 153 6.87 8.21 -3.41
CA ASN A 153 8.30 8.46 -3.50
C ASN A 153 9.11 7.62 -2.49
N SER A 154 10.34 7.28 -2.84
CA SER A 154 11.28 6.56 -1.97
C SER A 154 10.66 5.30 -1.36
N PHE A 155 9.89 4.58 -2.16
CA PHE A 155 9.13 3.40 -1.77
C PHE A 155 10.03 2.20 -1.51
N PHE A 156 11.03 2.02 -2.38
CA PHE A 156 12.08 1.02 -2.29
C PHE A 156 13.38 1.65 -1.77
N PHE A 157 14.22 0.85 -1.11
CA PHE A 157 15.54 1.24 -0.63
C PHE A 157 16.50 0.05 -0.60
#